data_AF-A0A9P6XXV7-F1
#
_entry.id   AF-A0A9P6XXV7-F1
#
_cell.length_a   1.000
_cell.length_b   1.000
_cell.length_c   1.000
_cell.angle_alpha   90.00
_cell.angle_beta   90.00
_cell.angle_gamma   90.00
#
_symmetry.space_group_name_H-M   'P 1'
#
loop_
_entity.id
_entity.type
_entity.pdbx_description
1 polymer ?
#
loop_
_entity_poly.entity_id
_entity_poly.type
_entity_poly.pdbx_seq_one_letter_code
_entity_poly.pdbx_strand_id
1 'polypeptide(L)'
;MTEQERRLRQLNIPMKIAIGTLKMKKTYGRHGDSTWTSAHAMKIALKKTMPYNAAIQSSAAKQYLMSCMSILVSMFMKSRAHLPPAVNMCKVSFSLLTRIAISESNYSFNVLWPTLEFAVDSLDNDKLSFICGEHVLVSSSEEYKADGVIILDETIEICLLEVSGKYKSNDIPRFSYDHVKGCFGVLSMLNNIIKAYHKAAIKTAITLRVPFVHARGESIYLWSLEVCNNKLYAFQKVYEAKVPFEWLDQAEVLSFGVFVWMLRNLLSKLVESIEAMAREHDKARIGKLLGLKYPGEDLLDFVNTSLKKPARGASYGVLLPQDDQCEATICMSRSL
;
A
#
# COMPACT_ATOMS: atom_id res chain seq x y z
N MET A 1 8.84 -22.01 -27.35
CA MET A 1 9.47 -21.17 -26.32
C MET A 1 9.87 -19.87 -26.98
N THR A 2 9.20 -18.77 -26.65
CA THR A 2 9.29 -17.49 -27.38
C THR A 2 10.52 -16.68 -26.94
N GLU A 3 11.00 -15.78 -27.81
CA GLU A 3 12.15 -14.90 -27.55
C GLU A 3 11.97 -14.03 -26.27
N GLN A 4 10.72 -13.80 -25.86
CA GLN A 4 10.36 -13.15 -24.59
C GLN A 4 10.65 -14.04 -23.36
N GLU A 5 10.42 -15.35 -23.43
CA GLU A 5 10.72 -16.30 -22.35
C GLU A 5 12.24 -16.46 -22.13
N ARG A 6 13.05 -16.25 -23.19
CA ARG A 6 14.52 -16.20 -23.07
C ARG A 6 15.02 -14.94 -22.35
N ARG A 7 14.38 -13.79 -22.56
CA ARG A 7 14.78 -12.51 -21.91
C ARG A 7 14.48 -12.49 -20.41
N LEU A 8 13.39 -13.13 -19.98
CA LEU A 8 13.06 -13.24 -18.55
C LEU A 8 14.04 -14.13 -17.77
N ARG A 9 14.67 -15.12 -18.42
CA ARG A 9 15.72 -15.95 -17.80
C ARG A 9 17.09 -15.27 -17.70
N GLN A 10 17.36 -14.23 -18.49
CA GLN A 10 18.63 -13.50 -18.44
C GLN A 10 18.74 -12.49 -17.30
N LEU A 11 17.64 -12.22 -16.56
CA LEU A 11 17.60 -11.25 -15.46
C LEU A 11 18.20 -11.74 -14.12
N ASN A 12 18.80 -12.93 -14.07
CA ASN A 12 19.62 -13.45 -12.97
C ASN A 12 19.14 -13.07 -11.55
N ILE A 13 17.84 -13.25 -11.28
CA ILE A 13 17.27 -13.11 -9.94
C ILE A 13 17.63 -14.40 -9.17
N PRO A 14 18.42 -14.34 -8.08
CA PRO A 14 18.81 -15.54 -7.36
C PRO A 14 17.60 -16.17 -6.65
N MET A 15 17.07 -17.21 -7.26
CA MET A 15 16.09 -18.12 -6.68
C MET A 15 16.84 -19.10 -5.76
N LYS A 16 16.85 -18.82 -4.44
CA LYS A 16 17.06 -19.81 -3.36
C LYS A 16 17.01 -19.13 -1.99
N ILE A 17 15.99 -19.46 -1.17
CA ILE A 17 16.15 -19.49 0.28
C ILE A 17 15.53 -20.78 0.81
N ALA A 18 16.35 -21.51 1.57
CA ALA A 18 16.04 -22.78 2.21
C ALA A 18 15.17 -22.58 3.45
N ILE A 19 14.18 -23.47 3.64
CA ILE A 19 13.39 -23.57 4.87
C ILE A 19 14.20 -24.36 5.90
N GLY A 20 14.73 -23.66 6.90
CA GLY A 20 15.35 -24.27 8.08
C GLY A 20 14.39 -24.26 9.27
N THR A 21 13.84 -25.42 9.63
CA THR A 21 13.03 -25.60 10.85
C THR A 21 13.93 -25.54 12.08
N LEU A 22 13.66 -24.63 13.03
CA LEU A 22 14.42 -24.54 14.29
C LEU A 22 13.48 -24.74 15.49
N LYS A 23 13.62 -25.91 16.15
CA LYS A 23 13.05 -26.20 17.47
C LYS A 23 13.70 -25.28 18.51
N MET A 24 12.93 -24.38 19.13
CA MET A 24 13.42 -23.59 20.27
C MET A 24 13.30 -24.39 21.58
N LYS A 25 14.43 -24.68 22.21
CA LYS A 25 14.52 -25.13 23.61
C LYS A 25 14.35 -23.91 24.53
N LYS A 26 13.43 -23.99 25.50
CA LYS A 26 13.34 -23.02 26.61
C LYS A 26 14.55 -23.19 27.52
N THR A 27 15.31 -22.13 27.76
CA THR A 27 16.22 -22.01 28.90
C THR A 27 15.64 -21.01 29.89
N TYR A 28 15.33 -21.46 31.10
CA TYR A 28 14.96 -20.62 32.23
C TYR A 28 16.23 -20.06 32.89
N GLY A 29 16.37 -18.73 32.93
CA GLY A 29 17.32 -18.02 33.78
C GLY A 29 16.57 -17.29 34.90
N ARG A 30 16.98 -17.54 36.16
CA ARG A 30 16.48 -16.87 37.37
C ARG A 30 17.07 -15.46 37.50
N HIS A 31 16.29 -14.62 38.17
CA HIS A 31 16.59 -13.27 38.67
C HIS A 31 16.50 -12.09 37.68
N GLY A 32 15.31 -11.46 37.70
CA GLY A 32 15.14 -10.08 38.18
C GLY A 32 16.04 -9.01 37.58
N ASP A 33 15.72 -8.56 36.37
CA ASP A 33 15.71 -7.15 35.98
C ASP A 33 15.11 -7.01 34.56
N SER A 34 13.93 -6.43 34.47
CA SER A 34 13.11 -6.38 33.24
C SER A 34 13.23 -5.06 32.49
N THR A 35 14.45 -4.63 32.16
CA THR A 35 14.68 -3.41 31.37
C THR A 35 15.40 -3.62 30.04
N TRP A 36 15.63 -4.87 29.62
CA TRP A 36 16.31 -5.16 28.35
C TRP A 36 15.68 -6.33 27.59
N THR A 37 14.63 -6.08 26.79
CA THR A 37 14.19 -7.05 25.76
C THR A 37 13.43 -6.48 24.55
N SER A 38 13.12 -5.18 24.46
CA SER A 38 12.44 -4.63 23.26
C SER A 38 13.39 -4.48 22.06
N ALA A 39 14.56 -3.89 22.25
CA ALA A 39 15.51 -3.63 21.16
C ALA A 39 16.15 -4.91 20.57
N HIS A 40 16.34 -5.95 21.40
CA HIS A 40 16.93 -7.21 20.96
C HIS A 40 15.91 -8.10 20.24
N ALA A 41 14.68 -8.17 20.74
CA ALA A 41 13.56 -8.82 20.04
C ALA A 41 13.26 -8.13 18.70
N MET A 42 13.29 -6.79 18.67
CA MET A 42 13.13 -5.98 17.46
C MET A 42 14.25 -6.24 16.44
N LYS A 43 15.52 -6.35 16.87
CA LYS A 43 16.64 -6.74 15.99
C LYS A 43 16.46 -8.14 15.38
N ILE A 44 15.91 -9.09 16.14
CA ILE A 44 15.69 -10.47 15.69
C ILE A 44 14.47 -10.56 14.76
N ALA A 45 13.39 -9.83 15.06
CA ALA A 45 12.20 -9.74 14.22
C ALA A 45 12.51 -9.08 12.87
N LEU A 46 13.23 -7.95 12.87
CA LEU A 46 13.70 -7.25 11.66
C LEU A 46 14.60 -8.14 10.77
N LYS A 47 15.38 -9.04 11.37
CA LYS A 47 16.21 -10.01 10.63
C LYS A 47 15.41 -11.15 10.00
N LYS A 48 14.20 -11.46 10.50
CA LYS A 48 13.41 -12.62 10.08
C LYS A 48 12.32 -12.29 9.06
N THR A 49 11.86 -11.05 8.97
CA THR A 49 10.73 -10.64 8.10
C THR A 49 11.13 -9.99 6.77
N MET A 50 12.42 -9.86 6.43
CA MET A 50 12.85 -8.96 5.35
C MET A 50 13.67 -9.62 4.24
N PRO A 51 13.06 -9.90 3.07
CA PRO A 51 13.78 -10.10 1.81
C PRO A 51 14.18 -8.79 1.11
N TYR A 52 13.71 -7.62 1.55
CA TYR A 52 14.10 -6.32 0.98
C TYR A 52 15.23 -5.66 1.79
N ASN A 53 16.46 -5.90 1.34
CA ASN A 53 17.69 -5.38 1.94
C ASN A 53 17.96 -3.91 1.59
N ALA A 54 18.73 -3.25 2.49
CA ALA A 54 19.31 -1.91 2.49
C ALA A 54 18.50 -0.75 3.12
N ALA A 55 17.16 -0.70 3.02
CA ALA A 55 16.41 0.50 3.45
C ALA A 55 16.22 0.64 4.98
N ILE A 56 16.32 -0.45 5.75
CA ILE A 56 15.91 -0.49 7.19
C ILE A 56 17.11 -0.54 8.15
N GLN A 57 18.33 -0.27 7.65
CA GLN A 57 19.50 -0.08 8.51
C GLN A 57 19.76 1.38 8.90
N SER A 58 19.06 2.35 8.30
CA SER A 58 19.22 3.77 8.65
C SER A 58 18.65 4.08 10.03
N SER A 59 19.27 5.01 10.77
CA SER A 59 18.73 5.54 12.02
C SER A 59 17.32 6.11 11.84
N ALA A 60 17.05 6.71 10.68
CA ALA A 60 15.75 7.26 10.31
C ALA A 60 14.64 6.20 10.29
N ALA A 61 14.87 5.02 9.72
CA ALA A 61 13.86 3.94 9.69
C ALA A 61 13.54 3.42 11.11
N LYS A 62 14.54 3.35 12.00
CA LYS A 62 14.32 2.95 13.41
C LYS A 62 13.54 4.00 14.19
N GLN A 63 13.87 5.28 14.00
CA GLN A 63 13.17 6.38 14.66
C GLN A 63 11.73 6.48 14.16
N TYR A 64 11.49 6.27 12.87
CA TYR A 64 10.16 6.21 12.28
C TYR A 64 9.34 5.03 12.82
N LEU A 65 9.92 3.82 12.90
CA LEU A 65 9.25 2.66 13.50
C LEU A 65 8.88 2.92 14.96
N MET A 66 9.71 3.63 15.73
CA MET A 66 9.37 4.04 17.10
C MET A 66 8.21 5.04 17.13
N SER A 67 8.11 5.96 16.16
CA SER A 67 6.94 6.84 15.98
C SER A 67 5.70 6.04 15.58
N CYS A 68 5.78 5.08 14.65
CA CYS A 68 4.68 4.16 14.31
C CYS A 68 4.16 3.42 15.53
N MET A 69 5.07 2.97 16.41
CA MET A 69 4.68 2.33 17.68
C MET A 69 3.89 3.29 18.58
N SER A 70 4.27 4.58 18.65
CA SER A 70 3.53 5.58 19.42
C SER A 70 2.11 5.85 18.86
N ILE A 71 1.91 5.68 17.55
CA ILE A 71 0.61 5.82 16.89
C ILE A 71 -0.22 4.56 16.91
N LEU A 72 0.39 3.39 16.79
CA LEU A 72 -0.30 2.16 17.20
C LEU A 72 -0.77 2.36 18.65
N VAL A 73 0.08 2.89 19.54
CA VAL A 73 -0.30 3.18 20.92
C VAL A 73 -1.45 4.18 20.92
N SER A 74 -1.41 5.26 20.15
CA SER A 74 -2.51 6.23 20.09
C SER A 74 -3.81 5.70 19.45
N MET A 75 -3.75 4.79 18.48
CA MET A 75 -4.92 4.12 17.86
C MET A 75 -5.59 3.19 18.89
N PHE A 76 -4.80 2.41 19.63
CA PHE A 76 -5.30 1.61 20.75
C PHE A 76 -5.71 2.47 21.95
N MET A 77 -5.12 3.65 22.14
CA MET A 77 -5.39 4.55 23.27
C MET A 77 -6.51 5.58 22.98
N LYS A 78 -6.85 5.93 21.73
CA LYS A 78 -8.04 6.75 21.39
C LYS A 78 -9.33 6.03 21.80
N SER A 79 -9.29 4.70 21.92
CA SER A 79 -10.31 3.91 22.62
C SER A 79 -10.43 4.16 24.14
N ARG A 80 -9.52 4.93 24.77
CA ARG A 80 -9.58 5.32 26.20
C ARG A 80 -10.52 6.48 26.50
N ALA A 81 -10.93 7.30 25.53
CA ALA A 81 -11.67 8.54 25.83
C ALA A 81 -13.01 8.32 26.58
N HIS A 82 -13.47 7.06 26.69
CA HIS A 82 -14.66 6.66 27.44
C HIS A 82 -14.43 5.63 28.56
N LEU A 83 -13.18 5.35 28.96
CA LEU A 83 -12.88 4.36 30.00
C LEU A 83 -12.03 4.93 31.14
N PRO A 84 -12.38 4.68 32.41
CA PRO A 84 -11.66 5.21 33.56
C PRO A 84 -10.20 4.69 33.62
N PRO A 85 -9.29 5.44 34.26
CA PRO A 85 -7.83 5.21 34.21
C PRO A 85 -7.34 3.87 34.81
N ALA A 86 -8.23 3.04 35.37
CA ALA A 86 -7.91 1.76 36.02
C ALA A 86 -8.22 0.49 35.18
N VAL A 87 -8.56 0.61 33.89
CA VAL A 87 -8.89 -0.56 33.07
C VAL A 87 -7.62 -1.24 32.54
N ASN A 88 -7.37 -2.48 32.96
CA ASN A 88 -6.32 -3.38 32.46
C ASN A 88 -6.20 -3.35 30.93
N MET A 89 -4.97 -3.22 30.39
CA MET A 89 -4.70 -3.21 28.94
C MET A 89 -5.30 -4.40 28.18
N CYS A 90 -5.42 -5.56 28.84
CA CYS A 90 -6.06 -6.76 28.29
C CYS A 90 -7.55 -6.55 27.96
N LYS A 91 -8.27 -5.71 28.72
CA LYS A 91 -9.69 -5.38 28.46
C LYS A 91 -9.87 -4.39 27.29
N VAL A 92 -8.87 -3.55 27.03
CA VAL A 92 -8.90 -2.55 25.95
C VAL A 92 -8.76 -3.20 24.58
N SER A 93 -7.85 -4.19 24.45
CA SER A 93 -7.70 -4.98 23.22
C SER A 93 -8.99 -5.74 22.87
N PHE A 94 -9.62 -6.37 23.86
CA PHE A 94 -10.90 -7.08 23.68
C PHE A 94 -12.04 -6.16 23.20
N SER A 95 -12.11 -4.93 23.74
CA SER A 95 -13.10 -3.92 23.34
C SER A 95 -12.89 -3.40 21.91
N LEU A 96 -11.65 -3.21 21.46
CA LEU A 96 -11.37 -2.80 20.07
C LEU A 96 -11.72 -3.91 19.08
N LEU A 97 -11.29 -5.15 19.35
CA LEU A 97 -11.54 -6.29 18.46
C LEU A 97 -13.04 -6.53 18.29
N THR A 98 -13.81 -6.40 19.37
CA THR A 98 -15.28 -6.49 19.31
C THR A 98 -15.84 -5.39 18.41
N ARG A 99 -15.38 -4.14 18.54
CA ARG A 99 -15.89 -3.01 17.74
C ARG A 99 -15.62 -3.15 16.24
N ILE A 100 -14.41 -3.50 15.85
CA ILE A 100 -14.07 -3.62 14.41
C ILE A 100 -14.68 -4.85 13.75
N ALA A 101 -15.07 -5.85 14.53
CA ALA A 101 -15.79 -7.04 14.05
C ALA A 101 -17.31 -6.81 13.92
N ILE A 102 -17.85 -5.66 14.36
CA ILE A 102 -19.28 -5.33 14.23
C ILE A 102 -19.60 -4.94 12.79
N SER A 103 -18.87 -3.98 12.24
CA SER A 103 -19.15 -3.40 10.92
C SER A 103 -17.88 -2.97 10.20
N GLU A 104 -17.98 -2.87 8.89
CA GLU A 104 -16.95 -2.31 8.02
C GLU A 104 -16.60 -0.88 8.38
N SER A 105 -17.62 -0.03 8.62
CA SER A 105 -17.41 1.36 9.05
C SER A 105 -16.63 1.45 10.36
N ASN A 106 -16.88 0.55 11.32
CA ASN A 106 -16.10 0.52 12.55
C ASN A 106 -14.65 0.10 12.29
N TYR A 107 -14.43 -0.88 11.41
CA TYR A 107 -13.08 -1.28 11.04
C TYR A 107 -12.32 -0.14 10.37
N SER A 108 -12.94 0.53 9.41
CA SER A 108 -12.37 1.68 8.71
C SER A 108 -12.04 2.82 9.67
N PHE A 109 -13.00 3.25 10.48
CA PHE A 109 -12.84 4.38 11.40
C PHE A 109 -11.78 4.14 12.49
N ASN A 110 -11.74 2.93 13.07
CA ASN A 110 -10.84 2.68 14.20
C ASN A 110 -9.43 2.24 13.78
N VAL A 111 -9.26 1.70 12.57
CA VAL A 111 -7.97 1.12 12.13
C VAL A 111 -7.50 1.72 10.82
N LEU A 112 -8.28 1.61 9.74
CA LEU A 112 -7.77 1.89 8.39
C LEU A 112 -7.55 3.38 8.15
N TRP A 113 -8.53 4.22 8.45
CA TRP A 113 -8.43 5.67 8.24
C TRP A 113 -7.30 6.31 9.04
N PRO A 114 -7.14 6.05 10.37
CA PRO A 114 -5.99 6.58 11.11
C PRO A 114 -4.65 6.07 10.59
N THR A 115 -4.60 4.86 10.01
CA THR A 115 -3.38 4.30 9.43
C THR A 115 -2.95 5.08 8.18
N LEU A 116 -3.89 5.38 7.28
CA LEU A 116 -3.63 6.15 6.06
C LEU A 116 -3.33 7.62 6.37
N GLU A 117 -4.13 8.23 7.26
CA GLU A 117 -3.91 9.62 7.73
C GLU A 117 -2.51 9.77 8.32
N PHE A 118 -2.08 8.86 9.18
CA PHE A 118 -0.73 8.90 9.72
C PHE A 118 0.36 8.73 8.65
N ALA A 119 0.17 7.83 7.67
CA ALA A 119 1.13 7.67 6.58
C ALA A 119 1.33 8.99 5.81
N VAL A 120 0.23 9.73 5.56
CA VAL A 120 0.21 11.05 4.92
C VAL A 120 0.89 12.11 5.80
N ASP A 121 0.44 12.29 7.04
CA ASP A 121 0.96 13.30 7.96
C ASP A 121 2.47 13.15 8.18
N SER A 122 2.96 11.90 8.16
CA SER A 122 4.37 11.59 8.36
C SER A 122 5.29 11.97 7.18
N LEU A 123 4.72 12.42 6.06
CA LEU A 123 5.47 12.99 4.94
C LEU A 123 5.75 14.48 5.12
N ASP A 124 5.07 15.15 6.05
CA ASP A 124 5.19 16.60 6.29
C ASP A 124 5.04 17.40 4.98
N ASN A 125 4.04 17.00 4.18
CA ASN A 125 3.72 17.61 2.89
C ASN A 125 2.27 18.10 2.92
N ASP A 126 2.11 19.42 2.97
CA ASP A 126 0.83 20.13 3.10
C ASP A 126 -0.10 19.96 1.88
N LYS A 127 0.44 19.48 0.77
CA LYS A 127 -0.31 19.19 -0.46
C LYS A 127 -0.99 17.83 -0.44
N LEU A 128 -0.60 16.95 0.49
CA LEU A 128 -1.17 15.62 0.62
C LEU A 128 -2.32 15.64 1.63
N SER A 129 -3.43 15.04 1.22
CA SER A 129 -4.61 14.90 2.07
C SER A 129 -5.18 13.50 1.95
N PHE A 130 -5.65 12.94 3.07
CA PHE A 130 -6.44 11.72 3.07
C PHE A 130 -7.93 12.08 3.17
N ILE A 131 -8.72 11.56 2.23
CA ILE A 131 -10.18 11.70 2.21
C ILE A 131 -10.78 10.34 2.58
N CYS A 132 -11.53 10.31 3.70
CA CYS A 132 -12.20 9.11 4.18
C CYS A 132 -13.65 8.99 3.69
N GLY A 133 -14.13 7.76 3.52
CA GLY A 133 -15.51 7.48 3.14
C GLY A 133 -15.70 7.38 1.63
N GLU A 134 -16.97 7.38 1.19
CA GLU A 134 -17.43 7.13 -0.19
C GLU A 134 -17.04 8.26 -1.18
N HIS A 135 -15.74 8.38 -1.46
CA HIS A 135 -15.21 9.36 -2.40
C HIS A 135 -15.45 8.89 -3.85
N VAL A 136 -16.03 9.77 -4.67
CA VAL A 136 -16.25 9.49 -6.10
C VAL A 136 -14.98 9.82 -6.88
N LEU A 137 -14.35 8.81 -7.49
CA LEU A 137 -13.11 9.01 -8.23
C LEU A 137 -13.30 9.92 -9.44
N VAL A 138 -12.60 11.06 -9.42
CA VAL A 138 -12.57 12.01 -10.55
C VAL A 138 -11.76 11.45 -11.71
N SER A 139 -10.78 10.59 -11.42
CA SER A 139 -9.95 9.93 -12.44
C SER A 139 -10.68 8.87 -13.28
N SER A 140 -11.84 8.40 -12.82
CA SER A 140 -12.62 7.37 -13.51
C SER A 140 -13.67 7.98 -14.44
N SER A 141 -13.79 7.44 -15.66
CA SER A 141 -14.85 7.82 -16.60
C SER A 141 -16.23 7.24 -16.24
N GLU A 142 -16.25 6.28 -15.33
CA GLU A 142 -17.47 5.67 -14.79
C GLU A 142 -17.55 5.95 -13.28
N GLU A 143 -18.77 5.96 -12.71
CA GLU A 143 -18.93 6.17 -11.27
C GLU A 143 -18.21 5.07 -10.47
N TYR A 144 -17.22 5.51 -9.70
CA TYR A 144 -16.45 4.67 -8.80
C TYR A 144 -16.47 5.31 -7.42
N LYS A 145 -16.98 4.59 -6.42
CA LYS A 145 -16.92 5.01 -5.02
C LYS A 145 -15.84 4.21 -4.31
N ALA A 146 -14.88 4.91 -3.76
CA ALA A 146 -13.79 4.37 -2.96
C ALA A 146 -14.12 4.51 -1.47
N ASP A 147 -13.56 3.65 -0.61
CA ASP A 147 -13.68 3.77 0.86
C ASP A 147 -12.73 4.80 1.47
N GLY A 148 -11.77 5.25 0.66
CA GLY A 148 -10.89 6.36 0.94
C GLY A 148 -9.86 6.58 -0.18
N VAL A 149 -9.34 7.80 -0.26
CA VAL A 149 -8.36 8.20 -1.28
C VAL A 149 -7.33 9.14 -0.66
N ILE A 150 -6.08 9.05 -1.12
CA ILE A 150 -5.07 10.08 -0.86
C ILE A 150 -4.95 10.96 -2.10
N ILE A 151 -5.02 12.27 -1.91
CA ILE A 151 -4.97 13.28 -2.97
C ILE A 151 -3.74 14.17 -2.79
N LEU A 152 -3.10 14.50 -3.91
CA LEU A 152 -2.03 15.48 -4.04
C LEU A 152 -2.57 16.76 -4.71
N ASP A 153 -2.22 17.93 -4.15
CA ASP A 153 -2.59 19.24 -4.69
C ASP A 153 -4.11 19.34 -4.97
N GLU A 154 -4.92 18.80 -4.03
CA GLU A 154 -6.40 18.79 -4.03
C GLU A 154 -7.10 18.09 -5.22
N THR A 155 -6.36 17.69 -6.24
CA THR A 155 -6.92 17.32 -7.55
C THR A 155 -6.41 15.98 -8.07
N ILE A 156 -5.22 15.55 -7.65
CA ILE A 156 -4.57 14.35 -8.19
C ILE A 156 -4.73 13.21 -7.21
N GLU A 157 -5.57 12.24 -7.57
CA GLU A 157 -5.77 11.02 -6.78
C GLU A 157 -4.56 10.10 -6.94
N ILE A 158 -3.90 9.73 -5.84
CA ILE A 158 -2.62 9.01 -5.85
C ILE A 158 -2.59 7.73 -5.02
N CYS A 159 -3.60 7.44 -4.20
CA CYS A 159 -3.75 6.17 -3.50
C CYS A 159 -5.22 5.84 -3.33
N LEU A 160 -5.56 4.56 -3.44
CA LEU A 160 -6.92 4.06 -3.28
C LEU A 160 -7.02 3.12 -2.07
N LEU A 161 -8.08 3.26 -1.26
CA LEU A 161 -8.46 2.33 -0.20
C LEU A 161 -9.76 1.62 -0.57
N GLU A 162 -9.75 0.29 -0.44
CA GLU A 162 -10.93 -0.57 -0.50
C GLU A 162 -11.00 -1.48 0.73
N VAL A 163 -12.19 -1.63 1.29
CA VAL A 163 -12.46 -2.39 2.50
C VAL A 163 -13.51 -3.46 2.21
N SER A 164 -13.07 -4.70 2.13
CA SER A 164 -13.97 -5.80 1.83
C SER A 164 -14.54 -6.40 3.11
N GLY A 165 -15.53 -5.74 3.69
CA GLY A 165 -16.20 -6.22 4.90
C GLY A 165 -15.51 -5.81 6.20
N LYS A 166 -16.18 -6.18 7.29
CA LYS A 166 -15.64 -6.05 8.64
C LYS A 166 -14.43 -6.94 8.87
N TYR A 167 -13.68 -6.64 9.92
CA TYR A 167 -12.55 -7.48 10.35
C TYR A 167 -12.97 -8.94 10.56
N LYS A 168 -12.16 -9.90 10.11
CA LYS A 168 -12.45 -11.35 10.06
C LYS A 168 -13.65 -11.73 9.17
N SER A 169 -14.05 -10.87 8.23
CA SER A 169 -14.93 -11.31 7.15
C SER A 169 -14.29 -12.47 6.39
N ASN A 170 -15.10 -13.37 5.83
CA ASN A 170 -14.65 -14.48 4.98
C ASN A 170 -15.41 -14.50 3.63
N ASP A 171 -15.89 -13.33 3.19
CA ASP A 171 -16.64 -13.16 1.95
C ASP A 171 -15.69 -13.11 0.74
N ILE A 172 -15.18 -14.28 0.35
CA ILE A 172 -14.22 -14.43 -0.76
C ILE A 172 -14.74 -13.82 -2.07
N PRO A 173 -16.03 -14.01 -2.47
CA PRO A 173 -16.56 -13.35 -3.66
C PRO A 173 -16.43 -11.82 -3.59
N ARG A 174 -16.76 -11.22 -2.45
CA ARG A 174 -16.61 -9.78 -2.25
C ARG A 174 -15.16 -9.34 -2.31
N PHE A 175 -14.26 -10.09 -1.67
CA PHE A 175 -12.82 -9.78 -1.65
C PHE A 175 -12.27 -9.71 -3.07
N SER A 176 -12.69 -10.67 -3.90
CA SER A 176 -12.24 -10.79 -5.28
C SER A 176 -12.75 -9.65 -6.13
N TYR A 177 -14.03 -9.34 -5.99
CA TYR A 177 -14.63 -8.24 -6.70
C TYR A 177 -13.98 -6.90 -6.35
N ASP A 178 -13.83 -6.60 -5.05
CA ASP A 178 -13.24 -5.33 -4.60
C ASP A 178 -11.75 -5.23 -4.96
N HIS A 179 -11.01 -6.34 -5.04
CA HIS A 179 -9.63 -6.34 -5.52
C HIS A 179 -9.53 -5.95 -7.00
N VAL A 180 -10.37 -6.57 -7.85
CA VAL A 180 -10.42 -6.29 -9.30
C VAL A 180 -10.94 -4.87 -9.55
N LYS A 181 -11.96 -4.46 -8.79
CA LYS A 181 -12.50 -3.10 -8.77
C LYS A 181 -11.40 -2.10 -8.38
N GLY A 182 -10.68 -2.36 -7.29
CA GLY A 182 -9.55 -1.56 -6.82
C GLY A 182 -8.46 -1.41 -7.87
N CYS A 183 -8.08 -2.50 -8.55
CA CYS A 183 -7.13 -2.47 -9.67
C CYS A 183 -7.59 -1.55 -10.81
N PHE A 184 -8.87 -1.58 -11.16
CA PHE A 184 -9.45 -0.65 -12.14
C PHE A 184 -9.38 0.81 -11.64
N GLY A 185 -9.68 1.04 -10.37
CA GLY A 185 -9.60 2.38 -9.75
C GLY A 185 -8.19 2.96 -9.83
N VAL A 186 -7.17 2.22 -9.40
CA VAL A 186 -5.78 2.71 -9.49
C VAL A 186 -5.25 2.83 -10.92
N LEU A 187 -5.74 2.01 -11.86
CA LEU A 187 -5.41 2.17 -13.28
C LEU A 187 -6.00 3.46 -13.86
N SER A 188 -7.21 3.83 -13.42
CA SER A 188 -7.84 5.10 -13.77
C SER A 188 -7.05 6.28 -13.22
N MET A 189 -6.62 6.22 -11.95
CA MET A 189 -5.76 7.23 -11.32
C MET A 189 -4.42 7.40 -12.07
N LEU A 190 -3.72 6.29 -12.35
CA LEU A 190 -2.45 6.28 -13.09
C LEU A 190 -2.59 6.92 -14.47
N ASN A 191 -3.64 6.54 -15.21
CA ASN A 191 -3.93 7.13 -16.52
C ASN A 191 -4.27 8.62 -16.43
N ASN A 192 -4.97 9.05 -15.38
CA ASN A 192 -5.28 10.47 -15.17
C ASN A 192 -4.02 11.30 -14.93
N ILE A 193 -3.08 10.80 -14.11
CA ILE A 193 -1.76 11.43 -13.92
C ILE A 193 -1.02 11.55 -15.26
N ILE A 194 -0.98 10.47 -16.05
CA ILE A 194 -0.30 10.47 -17.35
C ILE A 194 -0.97 11.42 -18.34
N LYS A 195 -2.31 11.51 -18.35
CA LYS A 195 -3.06 12.48 -19.17
C LYS A 195 -2.74 13.92 -18.77
N ALA A 196 -2.73 14.22 -17.47
CA ALA A 196 -2.40 15.55 -16.97
C ALA A 196 -0.99 16.00 -17.41
N TYR A 197 -0.02 15.08 -17.39
CA TYR A 197 1.37 15.37 -17.69
C TYR A 197 1.89 14.66 -18.94
N HIS A 198 1.07 14.59 -19.99
CA HIS A 198 1.34 13.75 -21.16
C HIS A 198 2.57 14.13 -22.01
N LYS A 199 3.13 15.33 -21.79
CA LYS A 199 4.39 15.80 -22.37
C LYS A 199 5.61 15.57 -21.47
N ALA A 200 5.47 14.79 -20.40
CA ALA A 200 6.62 14.33 -19.63
C ALA A 200 7.40 13.25 -20.39
N ALA A 201 8.63 12.99 -19.97
CA ALA A 201 9.46 11.96 -20.59
C ALA A 201 8.98 10.56 -20.19
N ILE A 202 8.99 9.60 -21.13
CA ILE A 202 8.65 8.20 -20.88
C ILE A 202 9.46 7.63 -19.71
N LYS A 203 10.76 7.95 -19.65
CA LYS A 203 11.66 7.51 -18.57
C LYS A 203 11.20 7.92 -17.17
N THR A 204 10.49 9.05 -17.07
CA THR A 204 9.97 9.58 -15.82
C THR A 204 8.62 8.94 -15.53
N ALA A 205 7.75 8.83 -16.55
CA ALA A 205 6.44 8.19 -16.43
C ALA A 205 6.50 6.72 -15.97
N ILE A 206 7.49 5.93 -16.44
CA ILE A 206 7.65 4.52 -16.02
C ILE A 206 8.08 4.36 -14.55
N THR A 207 8.42 5.45 -13.85
CA THR A 207 8.73 5.41 -12.41
C THR A 207 7.49 5.53 -11.52
N LEU A 208 6.34 5.89 -12.11
CA LEU A 208 5.05 5.98 -11.41
C LEU A 208 4.65 4.63 -10.82
N ARG A 209 4.33 4.66 -9.53
CA ARG A 209 3.85 3.53 -8.74
C ARG A 209 2.66 3.98 -7.91
N VAL A 210 1.45 3.69 -8.38
CA VAL A 210 0.21 4.09 -7.68
C VAL A 210 -0.15 3.03 -6.63
N PRO A 211 -0.11 3.34 -5.33
CA PRO A 211 -0.48 2.40 -4.28
C PRO A 211 -1.99 2.11 -4.24
N PHE A 212 -2.31 0.86 -3.93
CA PHE A 212 -3.65 0.38 -3.59
C PHE A 212 -3.62 -0.32 -2.24
N VAL A 213 -4.40 0.17 -1.29
CA VAL A 213 -4.59 -0.45 0.02
C VAL A 213 -5.89 -1.24 0.00
N HIS A 214 -5.79 -2.54 0.29
CA HIS A 214 -6.95 -3.42 0.35
C HIS A 214 -7.02 -4.08 1.73
N ALA A 215 -8.08 -3.82 2.47
CA ALA A 215 -8.34 -4.49 3.73
C ALA A 215 -9.33 -5.64 3.51
N ARG A 216 -8.93 -6.87 3.84
CA ARG A 216 -9.81 -8.05 3.76
C ARG A 216 -9.43 -9.09 4.80
N GLY A 217 -10.43 -9.77 5.36
CA GLY A 217 -10.23 -10.77 6.41
C GLY A 217 -9.53 -10.18 7.63
N GLU A 218 -8.36 -10.71 7.96
CA GLU A 218 -7.54 -10.26 9.10
C GLU A 218 -6.38 -9.33 8.72
N SER A 219 -6.17 -9.12 7.42
CA SER A 219 -4.96 -8.49 6.89
C SER A 219 -5.30 -7.20 6.14
N ILE A 220 -4.29 -6.33 6.06
CA ILE A 220 -4.22 -5.20 5.15
C ILE A 220 -3.12 -5.49 4.15
N TYR A 221 -3.44 -5.29 2.87
CA TYR A 221 -2.55 -5.54 1.75
C TYR A 221 -2.19 -4.23 1.08
N LEU A 222 -0.91 -4.02 0.82
CA LEU A 222 -0.39 -2.92 0.02
C LEU A 222 -0.01 -3.47 -1.35
N TRP A 223 -0.68 -2.97 -2.37
CA TRP A 223 -0.39 -3.24 -3.76
C TRP A 223 0.16 -1.99 -4.45
N SER A 224 0.83 -2.18 -5.57
CA SER A 224 1.32 -1.09 -6.41
C SER A 224 1.04 -1.39 -7.87
N LEU A 225 0.50 -0.41 -8.58
CA LEU A 225 0.33 -0.44 -10.02
C LEU A 225 1.41 0.43 -10.69
N GLU A 226 2.12 -0.15 -11.66
CA GLU A 226 3.16 0.55 -12.44
C GLU A 226 3.04 0.29 -13.94
N VAL A 227 3.52 1.22 -14.76
CA VAL A 227 3.67 1.02 -16.21
C VAL A 227 5.03 0.40 -16.48
N CYS A 228 5.05 -0.85 -16.93
CA CYS A 228 6.29 -1.57 -17.23
C CYS A 228 6.80 -1.28 -18.64
N ASN A 229 5.88 -1.12 -19.59
CA ASN A 229 6.17 -0.86 -20.99
C ASN A 229 4.93 -0.28 -21.68
N ASN A 230 5.02 0.02 -22.98
CA ASN A 230 3.90 0.52 -23.77
C ASN A 230 2.65 -0.36 -23.60
N LYS A 231 1.61 0.21 -22.98
CA LYS A 231 0.32 -0.45 -22.67
C LYS A 231 0.45 -1.74 -21.86
N LEU A 232 1.56 -1.92 -21.14
CA LEU A 232 1.83 -3.04 -20.26
C LEU A 232 1.95 -2.54 -18.82
N TYR A 233 1.06 -3.03 -17.98
CA TYR A 233 0.97 -2.67 -16.58
C TYR A 233 1.30 -3.87 -15.71
N ALA A 234 1.92 -3.63 -14.55
CA ALA A 234 2.08 -4.63 -13.52
C ALA A 234 1.39 -4.17 -12.24
N PHE A 235 0.60 -5.07 -11.66
CA PHE A 235 -0.06 -4.88 -10.38
C PHE A 235 0.50 -5.89 -9.39
N GLN A 236 1.23 -5.40 -8.38
CA GLN A 236 2.10 -6.23 -7.53
C GLN A 236 1.74 -6.07 -6.07
N LYS A 237 1.74 -7.19 -5.32
CA LYS A 237 1.68 -7.15 -3.85
C LYS A 237 3.02 -6.68 -3.33
N VAL A 238 3.04 -5.52 -2.68
CA VAL A 238 4.23 -4.94 -2.06
C VAL A 238 4.41 -5.46 -0.64
N TYR A 239 3.33 -5.50 0.13
CA TYR A 239 3.39 -5.93 1.52
C TYR A 239 2.04 -6.41 2.04
N GLU A 240 2.07 -7.24 3.07
CA GLU A 240 0.90 -7.71 3.80
C GLU A 240 1.18 -7.60 5.30
N ALA A 241 0.23 -7.02 6.05
CA ALA A 241 0.28 -6.99 7.49
C ALA A 241 -1.05 -7.45 8.08
N LYS A 242 -0.98 -8.31 9.08
CA LYS A 242 -2.13 -8.56 9.96
C LYS A 242 -2.36 -7.33 10.83
N VAL A 243 -3.63 -7.03 11.08
CA VAL A 243 -3.98 -6.02 12.07
C VAL A 243 -3.53 -6.54 13.44
N PRO A 244 -2.66 -5.82 14.17
CA PRO A 244 -2.24 -6.26 15.49
C PRO A 244 -3.40 -6.11 16.48
N PHE A 245 -3.49 -7.01 17.46
CA PHE A 245 -4.48 -6.93 18.55
C PHE A 245 -3.86 -6.99 19.93
N GLU A 246 -2.80 -7.76 20.06
CA GLU A 246 -2.07 -7.88 21.31
C GLU A 246 -0.75 -7.15 21.18
N TRP A 247 -0.52 -6.19 22.08
CA TRP A 247 0.77 -5.52 22.24
C TRP A 247 1.94 -6.48 22.46
N LEU A 248 1.64 -7.67 22.97
CA LEU A 248 2.59 -8.74 23.20
C LEU A 248 3.00 -9.45 21.90
N ASP A 249 2.18 -9.38 20.85
CA ASP A 249 2.58 -9.82 19.52
C ASP A 249 3.43 -8.75 18.83
N GLN A 250 4.66 -8.64 19.33
CA GLN A 250 5.65 -7.71 18.79
C GLN A 250 5.89 -7.93 17.29
N ALA A 251 5.69 -9.15 16.76
CA ALA A 251 5.91 -9.42 15.35
C ALA A 251 4.82 -8.79 14.49
N GLU A 252 3.55 -8.91 14.87
CA GLU A 252 2.43 -8.29 14.16
C GLU A 252 2.48 -6.76 14.24
N VAL A 253 2.75 -6.20 15.42
CA VAL A 253 2.88 -4.75 15.60
C VAL A 253 4.01 -4.19 14.75
N LEU A 254 5.17 -4.86 14.71
CA LEU A 254 6.29 -4.46 13.84
C LEU A 254 5.93 -4.60 12.36
N SER A 255 5.26 -5.69 11.96
CA SER A 255 4.82 -5.89 10.58
C SER A 255 3.88 -4.77 10.12
N PHE A 256 2.96 -4.36 10.98
CA PHE A 256 2.07 -3.23 10.72
C PHE A 256 2.82 -1.90 10.61
N GLY A 257 3.80 -1.65 11.47
CA GLY A 257 4.68 -0.49 11.34
C GLY A 257 5.47 -0.47 10.01
N VAL A 258 5.93 -1.64 9.55
CA VAL A 258 6.57 -1.79 8.24
C VAL A 258 5.58 -1.50 7.12
N PHE A 259 4.35 -1.98 7.21
CA PHE A 259 3.30 -1.65 6.24
C PHE A 259 3.13 -0.14 6.07
N VAL A 260 2.99 0.60 7.17
CA VAL A 260 2.84 2.07 7.14
C VAL A 260 4.05 2.76 6.52
N TRP A 261 5.26 2.32 6.88
CA TRP A 261 6.50 2.84 6.30
C TRP A 261 6.59 2.58 4.79
N MET A 262 6.17 1.41 4.33
CA MET A 262 6.14 1.07 2.91
C MET A 262 5.15 1.93 2.15
N LEU A 263 3.93 2.13 2.70
CA LEU A 263 2.94 3.03 2.13
C LEU A 263 3.49 4.46 2.02
N ARG A 264 4.05 5.01 3.11
CA ARG A 264 4.70 6.32 3.13
C ARG A 264 5.76 6.45 2.03
N ASN A 265 6.64 5.46 1.89
CA ASN A 265 7.71 5.52 0.91
C ASN A 265 7.21 5.44 -0.53
N LEU A 266 6.16 4.67 -0.80
CA LEU A 266 5.51 4.66 -2.11
C LEU A 266 4.92 6.03 -2.43
N LEU A 267 4.20 6.63 -1.49
CA LEU A 267 3.63 7.97 -1.63
C LEU A 267 4.70 9.02 -1.90
N SER A 268 5.78 9.06 -1.11
CA SER A 268 6.90 10.00 -1.30
C SER A 268 7.48 9.91 -2.71
N LYS A 269 7.80 8.69 -3.17
CA LYS A 269 8.38 8.47 -4.50
C LYS A 269 7.40 8.81 -5.62
N LEU A 270 6.12 8.54 -5.41
CA LEU A 270 5.07 8.88 -6.37
C LEU A 270 4.94 10.40 -6.52
N VAL A 271 4.93 11.15 -5.41
CA VAL A 271 4.91 12.62 -5.43
C VAL A 271 6.13 13.17 -6.18
N GLU A 272 7.35 12.69 -5.86
CA GLU A 272 8.57 13.10 -6.57
C GLU A 272 8.48 12.86 -8.08
N SER A 273 7.90 11.72 -8.47
CA SER A 273 7.71 11.34 -9.88
C SER A 273 6.69 12.24 -10.57
N ILE A 274 5.55 12.52 -9.91
CA ILE A 274 4.51 13.41 -10.42
C ILE A 274 5.05 14.83 -10.60
N GLU A 275 5.78 15.37 -9.61
CA GLU A 275 6.37 16.69 -9.72
C GLU A 275 7.42 16.78 -10.83
N ALA A 276 8.21 15.71 -11.03
CA ALA A 276 9.15 15.64 -12.15
C ALA A 276 8.41 15.66 -13.50
N MET A 277 7.32 14.90 -13.62
CA MET A 277 6.48 14.91 -14.81
C MET A 277 5.84 16.29 -15.05
N ALA A 278 5.35 16.95 -14.01
CA ALA A 278 4.80 18.30 -14.09
C ALA A 278 5.83 19.30 -14.65
N ARG A 279 7.05 19.31 -14.10
CA ARG A 279 8.15 20.16 -14.58
C ARG A 279 8.52 19.89 -16.04
N GLU A 280 8.61 18.62 -16.43
CA GLU A 280 8.91 18.23 -17.81
C GLU A 280 7.80 18.66 -18.78
N HIS A 281 6.54 18.45 -18.39
CA HIS A 281 5.38 18.88 -19.16
C HIS A 281 5.37 20.39 -19.35
N ASP A 282 5.57 21.18 -18.29
CA ASP A 282 5.59 22.64 -18.39
C ASP A 282 6.76 23.15 -19.23
N LYS A 283 7.94 22.53 -19.11
CA LYS A 283 9.09 22.84 -19.97
C LYS A 283 8.77 22.59 -21.45
N ALA A 284 8.10 21.48 -21.76
CA ALA A 284 7.65 21.17 -23.11
C ALA A 284 6.65 22.21 -23.64
N ARG A 285 5.70 22.61 -22.79
CA ARG A 285 4.67 23.61 -23.10
C ARG A 285 5.28 24.99 -23.38
N ILE A 286 6.21 25.45 -22.54
CA ILE A 286 6.93 26.71 -22.73
C ILE A 286 7.79 26.66 -24.00
N GLY A 287 8.51 25.56 -24.23
CA GLY A 287 9.31 25.38 -25.43
C GLY A 287 8.47 25.53 -26.71
N LYS A 288 7.27 24.95 -26.73
CA LYS A 288 6.33 25.09 -27.85
C LYS A 288 5.90 26.55 -28.07
N LEU A 289 5.63 27.29 -26.99
CA LEU A 289 5.29 28.73 -27.08
C LEU A 289 6.45 29.57 -27.64
N LEU A 290 7.69 29.15 -27.39
CA LEU A 290 8.91 29.77 -27.94
C LEU A 290 9.27 29.27 -29.36
N GLY A 291 8.42 28.46 -29.99
CA GLY A 291 8.66 27.92 -31.34
C GLY A 291 9.69 26.79 -31.38
N LEU A 292 10.10 26.24 -30.24
CA LEU A 292 11.00 25.09 -30.19
C LEU A 292 10.22 23.81 -30.53
N LYS A 293 10.82 22.94 -31.36
CA LYS A 293 10.28 21.61 -31.60
C LYS A 293 10.37 20.78 -30.33
N TYR A 294 9.26 20.16 -29.94
CA TYR A 294 9.26 19.16 -28.87
C TYR A 294 9.84 17.84 -29.41
N PRO A 295 10.93 17.32 -28.84
CA PRO A 295 11.60 16.13 -29.36
C PRO A 295 11.03 14.80 -28.83
N GLY A 296 10.09 14.83 -27.88
CA GLY A 296 9.57 13.63 -27.22
C GLY A 296 8.29 13.06 -27.85
N GLU A 297 8.04 11.78 -27.60
CA GLU A 297 6.76 11.12 -27.86
C GLU A 297 5.69 11.61 -26.87
N ASP A 298 4.41 11.44 -27.25
CA ASP A 298 3.29 11.74 -26.37
C ASP A 298 2.98 10.53 -25.49
N LEU A 299 2.92 10.72 -24.17
CA LEU A 299 2.62 9.61 -23.26
C LEU A 299 1.21 9.05 -23.45
N LEU A 300 0.30 9.78 -24.10
CA LEU A 300 -1.02 9.26 -24.44
C LEU A 300 -0.96 8.02 -25.34
N ASP A 301 0.07 7.89 -26.18
CA ASP A 301 0.27 6.71 -27.02
C ASP A 301 0.81 5.51 -26.24
N PHE A 302 1.37 5.76 -25.06
CA PHE A 302 2.00 4.78 -24.17
C PHE A 302 1.03 4.11 -23.21
N VAL A 303 -0.18 4.66 -23.04
CA VAL A 303 -1.20 4.15 -22.12
C VAL A 303 -2.53 3.84 -22.81
N ASN A 304 -3.34 2.98 -22.18
CA ASN A 304 -4.71 2.73 -22.63
C ASN A 304 -5.63 3.83 -22.09
N THR A 305 -5.99 4.81 -22.92
CA THR A 305 -6.78 5.97 -22.50
C THR A 305 -8.27 5.68 -22.28
N SER A 306 -8.77 4.57 -22.83
CA SER A 306 -10.13 4.04 -22.66
C SER A 306 -10.13 2.82 -21.74
N LEU A 307 -10.68 2.97 -20.54
CA LEU A 307 -10.89 1.88 -19.59
C LEU A 307 -12.39 1.65 -19.42
N LYS A 308 -12.80 0.41 -19.18
CA LYS A 308 -14.16 0.07 -18.78
C LYS A 308 -14.15 -0.60 -17.42
N LYS A 309 -15.12 -0.26 -16.58
CA LYS A 309 -15.24 -0.87 -15.26
C LYS A 309 -15.65 -2.34 -15.42
N PRO A 310 -15.03 -3.26 -14.67
CA PRO A 310 -15.42 -4.67 -14.71
C PRO A 310 -16.86 -4.85 -14.20
N ALA A 311 -17.69 -5.54 -14.99
CA ALA A 311 -19.06 -5.89 -14.60
C ALA A 311 -19.06 -6.90 -13.45
N ARG A 312 -19.95 -6.80 -12.45
CA ARG A 312 -20.04 -7.83 -11.39
C ARG A 312 -20.37 -9.21 -12.00
N GLY A 313 -19.62 -10.23 -11.58
CA GLY A 313 -19.74 -11.59 -12.12
C GLY A 313 -19.12 -12.62 -11.16
N ALA A 314 -19.63 -13.86 -11.19
CA ALA A 314 -19.27 -14.90 -10.23
C ALA A 314 -17.83 -15.47 -10.39
N SER A 315 -17.12 -15.11 -11.46
CA SER A 315 -15.83 -15.70 -11.85
C SER A 315 -14.58 -14.95 -11.36
N TYR A 316 -14.71 -13.87 -10.59
CA TYR A 316 -13.57 -13.08 -10.11
C TYR A 316 -12.70 -13.78 -9.05
N GLY A 317 -13.20 -14.85 -8.42
CA GLY A 317 -12.46 -15.62 -7.41
C GLY A 317 -11.10 -16.13 -7.87
N VAL A 318 -10.91 -16.33 -9.18
CA VAL A 318 -9.64 -16.79 -9.78
C VAL A 318 -8.59 -15.67 -9.85
N LEU A 319 -9.00 -14.41 -9.77
CA LEU A 319 -8.13 -13.24 -9.91
C LEU A 319 -7.56 -12.74 -8.57
N LEU A 320 -7.98 -13.30 -7.43
CA LEU A 320 -7.27 -13.11 -6.18
C LEU A 320 -6.02 -13.98 -6.16
N PRO A 321 -4.83 -13.41 -5.96
CA PRO A 321 -3.65 -14.21 -5.68
C PRO A 321 -3.86 -14.99 -4.39
N GLN A 322 -3.46 -16.26 -4.39
CA GLN A 322 -3.57 -17.12 -3.21
C GLN A 322 -2.73 -16.55 -2.06
N ASP A 323 -3.27 -16.59 -0.85
CA ASP A 323 -2.68 -15.96 0.35
C ASP A 323 -1.31 -16.58 0.73
N ASP A 324 -0.97 -17.75 0.18
CA ASP A 324 0.30 -18.46 0.40
C ASP A 324 1.47 -17.96 -0.46
N GLN A 325 1.22 -17.07 -1.43
CA GLN A 325 2.27 -16.51 -2.28
C GLN A 325 2.87 -15.23 -1.64
N CYS A 326 4.13 -15.30 -1.23
CA CYS A 326 4.89 -14.15 -0.72
C CYS A 326 5.04 -13.03 -1.75
N GLU A 327 5.00 -13.34 -3.04
CA GLU A 327 5.10 -12.40 -4.15
C GLU A 327 3.98 -12.72 -5.15
N ALA A 328 3.12 -11.74 -5.41
CA ALA A 328 2.05 -11.86 -6.40
C ALA A 328 2.16 -10.70 -7.38
N THR A 329 2.35 -11.01 -8.67
CA THR A 329 2.40 -10.03 -9.76
C THR A 329 1.38 -10.39 -10.82
N ILE A 330 0.50 -9.46 -11.16
CA ILE A 330 -0.46 -9.57 -12.25
C ILE A 330 -0.01 -8.63 -13.37
N CYS A 331 0.34 -9.18 -14.53
CA CYS A 331 0.68 -8.41 -15.72
C CYS A 331 -0.55 -8.23 -16.61
N MET A 332 -0.83 -7.00 -17.05
CA MET A 332 -1.98 -6.64 -17.87
C MET A 332 -1.49 -5.98 -19.16
N SER A 333 -1.83 -6.55 -20.32
CA SER A 333 -1.30 -6.09 -21.63
C SER A 333 -2.36 -5.80 -22.69
N ARG A 334 -3.63 -5.60 -22.31
CA ARG A 334 -4.78 -5.15 -23.13
C ARG A 334 -5.93 -4.78 -22.19
N SER A 335 -6.80 -3.87 -22.60
CA SER A 335 -7.99 -3.42 -21.84
C SER A 335 -8.73 -4.61 -21.21
N LEU A 336 -8.89 -4.57 -19.88
CA LEU A 336 -9.80 -5.44 -19.12
C LEU A 336 -11.24 -5.25 -19.61
#